data_AF-A0A3D3X2X6-F1
#
_entry.id   AF-A0A3D3X2X6-F1
#
_cell.length_a   1.000
_cell.length_b   1.000
_cell.length_c   1.000
_cell.angle_alpha   90.00
_cell.angle_beta   90.00
_cell.angle_gamma   90.00
#
_symmetry.space_group_name_H-M   'P 1'
#
loop_
_entity.id
_entity.type
_entity.pdbx_description
1 polymer ?
#
loop_
_entity_poly.entity_id
_entity_poly.type
_entity_poly.pdbx_seq_one_letter_code
_entity_poly.pdbx_strand_id
1 'polypeptide(L)'
;IKGHLEKLARYEIETIAPSHGPLYDDPAFILDAYRHWVLDPPENLVVLPYVSMHGSTQVMVDHLISALADRGVRTEPFNMTVTDLGKLVITLVDAATVVFGAPTMLVEPHPSVVYAAYLVNALRPKLRHAAVIGSYGWAGKAPEQVT
;
A
#
# COMPACT_ATOMS: atom_id res chain seq x y z
N ILE A 1 -4.76 -18.17 5.24
CA ILE A 1 -5.69 -17.50 6.19
C ILE A 1 -7.15 -17.91 5.95
N LYS A 2 -7.69 -17.80 4.73
CA LYS A 2 -9.08 -18.21 4.40
C LYS A 2 -9.53 -19.54 5.00
N GLY A 3 -8.75 -20.61 4.81
CA GLY A 3 -9.09 -21.94 5.34
C GLY A 3 -9.10 -22.04 6.88
N HIS A 4 -8.51 -21.09 7.61
CA HIS A 4 -8.64 -21.03 9.07
C HIS A 4 -9.97 -20.37 9.49
N LEU A 5 -10.41 -19.33 8.78
CA LEU A 5 -11.73 -18.72 9.01
C LEU A 5 -12.87 -19.73 8.79
N GLU A 6 -12.74 -20.58 7.77
CA GLU A 6 -13.71 -21.66 7.49
C GLU A 6 -13.76 -22.72 8.61
N LYS A 7 -12.64 -22.99 9.28
CA LYS A 7 -12.60 -23.90 10.44
C LYS A 7 -13.29 -23.29 11.66
N LEU A 8 -13.11 -21.98 11.86
CA LEU A 8 -13.74 -21.24 12.97
C LEU A 8 -15.25 -21.15 12.81
N ALA A 9 -15.77 -21.10 11.58
CA ALA A 9 -17.20 -21.03 11.29
C ALA A 9 -18.03 -22.23 11.82
N ARG A 10 -17.39 -23.30 12.30
CA ARG A 10 -18.04 -24.47 12.90
C ARG A 10 -18.27 -24.35 14.40
N TYR A 11 -17.72 -23.32 15.04
CA TYR A 11 -17.82 -23.10 16.47
C TYR A 11 -18.74 -21.92 16.77
N GLU A 12 -19.53 -22.04 17.82
CA GLU A 12 -20.18 -20.90 18.45
C GLU A 12 -19.14 -20.23 19.34
N ILE A 13 -18.70 -19.03 18.93
CA ILE A 13 -17.66 -18.27 19.62
C ILE A 13 -18.35 -17.15 20.36
N GLU A 14 -18.24 -17.15 21.69
CA GLU A 14 -18.78 -16.09 22.55
C GLU A 14 -17.74 -15.01 22.84
N THR A 15 -16.45 -15.35 22.87
CA THR A 15 -15.38 -14.40 23.20
C THR A 15 -14.07 -14.78 22.51
N ILE A 16 -13.33 -13.78 22.05
CA ILE A 16 -11.97 -13.96 21.49
C ILE A 16 -10.96 -13.30 22.44
N ALA A 17 -10.05 -14.11 22.97
CA ALA A 17 -8.98 -13.70 23.89
C ALA A 17 -7.62 -13.74 23.18
N PRO A 18 -7.19 -12.66 22.49
CA PRO A 18 -5.90 -12.64 21.80
C PRO A 18 -4.73 -12.55 22.79
N SER A 19 -3.52 -12.91 22.35
CA SER A 19 -2.30 -12.76 23.16
C SER A 19 -1.89 -11.30 23.35
N HIS A 20 -2.37 -10.39 22.50
CA HIS A 20 -2.10 -8.96 22.54
C HIS A 20 -3.38 -8.17 22.32
N GLY A 21 -3.56 -7.11 23.10
CA GLY A 21 -4.74 -6.24 23.01
C GLY A 21 -5.89 -6.68 23.91
N PRO A 22 -7.08 -6.11 23.70
CA PRO A 22 -8.26 -6.38 24.51
C PRO A 22 -8.94 -7.71 24.14
N LEU A 23 -9.75 -8.21 25.08
CA LEU A 23 -10.73 -9.25 24.80
C LEU A 23 -11.85 -8.69 23.92
N TYR A 24 -12.33 -9.49 22.97
CA TYR A 24 -13.51 -9.19 22.17
C TYR A 24 -14.68 -10.02 22.68
N ASP A 25 -15.62 -9.35 23.33
CA ASP A 25 -16.91 -9.87 23.79
C ASP A 25 -17.96 -9.92 22.67
N ASP A 26 -17.77 -9.13 21.60
CA ASP A 26 -18.42 -9.32 20.30
C ASP A 26 -17.43 -9.89 19.27
N PRO A 27 -17.42 -11.23 19.06
CA PRO A 27 -16.54 -11.86 18.08
C PRO A 27 -16.83 -11.46 16.63
N ALA A 28 -18.05 -11.00 16.30
CA ALA A 28 -18.41 -10.64 14.94
C ALA A 28 -17.57 -9.47 14.44
N PHE A 29 -17.33 -8.46 15.28
CA PHE A 29 -16.51 -7.29 14.95
C PHE A 29 -15.17 -7.66 14.31
N ILE A 30 -14.36 -8.49 14.99
CA ILE A 30 -13.02 -8.84 14.50
C ILE A 30 -13.07 -9.92 13.41
N LEU A 31 -14.01 -10.87 13.48
CA LEU A 31 -14.15 -11.90 12.46
C LEU A 31 -14.57 -11.29 11.11
N ASP A 32 -15.45 -10.30 11.12
CA ASP A 32 -15.88 -9.60 9.90
C ASP A 32 -14.76 -8.74 9.32
N ALA A 33 -13.96 -8.07 10.14
CA ALA A 33 -12.77 -7.37 9.68
C ALA A 33 -11.78 -8.35 9.00
N TYR A 34 -11.51 -9.51 9.61
CA TYR A 34 -10.67 -10.54 8.99
C TYR A 34 -11.27 -11.10 7.70
N ARG A 35 -12.60 -11.28 7.63
CA ARG A 35 -13.27 -11.67 6.39
C ARG A 35 -13.07 -10.63 5.30
N HIS A 36 -13.30 -9.35 5.61
CA HIS A 36 -13.08 -8.25 4.69
C HIS A 36 -11.63 -8.23 4.16
N TRP A 37 -10.64 -8.24 5.05
CA TRP A 37 -9.22 -8.20 4.63
C TRP A 37 -8.80 -9.40 3.78
N VAL A 38 -9.36 -10.59 4.04
CA VAL A 38 -8.94 -11.83 3.38
C VAL A 38 -9.75 -12.18 2.14
N LEU A 39 -11.04 -11.85 2.12
CA LEU A 39 -11.99 -12.32 1.12
C LEU A 39 -12.42 -11.23 0.14
N ASP A 40 -12.54 -9.99 0.61
CA ASP A 40 -13.09 -8.93 -0.22
C ASP A 40 -12.07 -8.55 -1.31
N PRO A 41 -12.55 -8.21 -2.52
CA PRO A 41 -11.68 -7.64 -3.54
C PRO A 41 -11.06 -6.34 -3.03
N PRO A 42 -9.85 -5.98 -3.49
CA PRO A 42 -9.27 -4.69 -3.16
C PRO A 42 -10.15 -3.55 -3.71
N GLU A 43 -10.17 -2.44 -2.99
CA GLU A 43 -10.86 -1.22 -3.38
C GLU A 43 -10.16 -0.54 -4.57
N ASN A 44 -10.90 0.32 -5.28
CA ASN A 44 -10.35 1.18 -6.33
C ASN A 44 -9.51 2.34 -5.73
N LEU A 45 -8.45 1.95 -5.04
CA LEU A 45 -7.54 2.78 -4.28
C LEU A 45 -6.12 2.62 -4.83
N VAL A 46 -5.46 3.76 -5.09
CA VAL A 46 -4.04 3.85 -5.44
C VAL A 46 -3.25 4.28 -4.22
N VAL A 47 -2.29 3.45 -3.79
CA VAL A 47 -1.29 3.83 -2.79
C VAL A 47 -0.05 4.32 -3.52
N LEU A 48 0.39 5.56 -3.23
CA LEU A 48 1.46 6.22 -3.97
C LEU A 48 2.64 6.61 -3.04
N PRO A 49 3.55 5.67 -2.71
CA PRO A 49 4.81 6.01 -2.06
C PRO A 49 5.74 6.75 -3.01
N TYR A 50 6.23 7.91 -2.59
CA TYR A 50 7.16 8.69 -3.39
C TYR A 50 8.19 9.47 -2.58
N VAL A 51 9.23 9.92 -3.29
CA VAL A 51 10.18 10.94 -2.82
C VAL A 51 10.31 12.00 -3.89
N SER A 52 10.55 13.25 -3.48
CA SER A 52 11.02 14.29 -4.39
C SER A 52 12.15 15.09 -3.74
N MET A 53 13.30 15.15 -4.39
CA MET A 53 14.47 15.90 -3.89
C MET A 53 14.45 17.36 -4.32
N HIS A 54 13.97 17.63 -5.55
CA HIS A 54 13.98 18.96 -6.18
C HIS A 54 12.62 19.36 -6.75
N GLY A 55 11.53 18.72 -6.32
CA GLY A 55 10.17 19.06 -6.72
C GLY A 55 9.68 18.41 -8.03
N SER A 56 10.56 17.96 -8.93
CA SER A 56 10.12 17.39 -10.22
C SER A 56 9.20 16.18 -10.06
N THR A 57 9.56 15.20 -9.22
CA THR A 57 8.66 14.06 -8.91
C THR A 57 7.36 14.51 -8.23
N GLN A 58 7.38 15.55 -7.40
CA GLN A 58 6.17 16.07 -6.74
C GLN A 58 5.17 16.57 -7.78
N VAL A 59 5.63 17.34 -8.77
CA VAL A 59 4.76 17.84 -9.86
C VAL A 59 4.10 16.68 -10.62
N MET A 60 4.85 15.59 -10.88
CA MET A 60 4.29 14.40 -11.52
C MET A 60 3.25 13.70 -10.65
N VAL A 61 3.51 13.59 -9.35
CA VAL A 61 2.60 13.00 -8.36
C VAL A 61 1.30 13.81 -8.27
N ASP A 62 1.40 15.13 -8.13
CA ASP A 62 0.23 16.02 -8.03
C ASP A 62 -0.64 15.94 -9.29
N HIS A 63 -0.01 15.93 -10.46
CA HIS A 63 -0.72 15.76 -11.73
C HIS A 63 -1.44 14.40 -11.81
N LEU A 64 -0.77 13.31 -11.43
CA LEU A 64 -1.37 11.97 -11.42
C LEU A 64 -2.55 11.89 -10.45
N ILE A 65 -2.41 12.43 -9.23
CA ILE A 65 -3.49 12.46 -8.25
C ILE A 65 -4.71 13.20 -8.81
N SER A 66 -4.51 14.39 -9.39
CA SER A 66 -5.59 15.16 -10.00
C SER A 66 -6.29 14.38 -11.12
N ALA A 67 -5.51 13.78 -12.02
CA ALA A 67 -6.07 13.00 -13.14
C ALA A 67 -6.83 11.75 -12.68
N LEU A 68 -6.37 11.10 -11.61
CA LEU A 68 -7.05 9.94 -11.00
C LEU A 68 -8.34 10.38 -10.28
N ALA A 69 -8.29 11.49 -9.56
CA ALA A 69 -9.46 12.07 -8.89
C ALA A 69 -10.58 12.43 -9.88
N ASP A 70 -10.24 13.03 -11.03
CA ASP A 70 -11.19 13.34 -12.12
C ASP A 70 -11.89 12.09 -12.68
N ARG A 71 -11.28 10.91 -12.49
CA ARG A 71 -11.81 9.60 -12.90
C ARG A 71 -12.47 8.84 -11.74
N GLY A 72 -12.64 9.48 -10.58
CA GLY A 72 -13.24 8.87 -9.39
C GLY A 72 -12.36 7.81 -8.73
N VAL A 73 -11.04 7.84 -8.95
CA VAL A 73 -10.08 6.92 -8.34
C VAL A 73 -9.48 7.57 -7.10
N ARG A 74 -9.66 6.94 -5.94
CA ARG A 74 -9.05 7.41 -4.69
C ARG A 74 -7.54 7.17 -4.74
N THR A 75 -6.76 8.17 -4.36
CA THR A 75 -5.29 8.08 -4.31
C THR A 75 -4.79 8.56 -2.96
N GLU A 76 -3.92 7.79 -2.33
CA GLU A 76 -3.30 8.10 -1.04
C GLU A 76 -1.78 8.24 -1.23
N PRO A 77 -1.27 9.48 -1.33
CA PRO A 77 0.17 9.72 -1.50
C PRO A 77 0.92 9.65 -0.17
N PHE A 78 2.11 9.05 -0.20
CA PHE A 78 2.99 8.88 0.94
C PHE A 78 4.37 9.43 0.62
N ASN A 79 4.71 10.59 1.18
CA ASN A 79 6.06 11.12 1.10
C ASN A 79 6.97 10.33 2.04
N MET A 80 7.82 9.47 1.47
CA MET A 80 8.63 8.51 2.22
C MET A 80 9.74 9.13 3.08
N THR A 81 9.94 10.46 3.02
CA THR A 81 10.88 11.15 3.91
C THR A 81 10.29 11.49 5.28
N VAL A 82 8.96 11.52 5.41
CA VAL A 82 8.24 11.94 6.64
C VAL A 82 7.12 10.98 7.05
N THR A 83 6.77 10.04 6.18
CA THR A 83 5.65 9.12 6.38
C THR A 83 5.97 8.04 7.42
N ASP A 84 5.01 7.75 8.29
CA ASP A 84 5.00 6.54 9.11
C ASP A 84 4.73 5.29 8.24
N LEU A 85 5.64 4.32 8.30
CA LEU A 85 5.54 3.09 7.53
C LEU A 85 4.31 2.25 7.89
N GLY A 86 3.87 2.31 9.15
CA GLY A 86 2.65 1.62 9.59
C GLY A 86 1.43 2.07 8.81
N LYS A 87 1.26 3.39 8.63
CA LYS A 87 0.17 3.96 7.82
C LYS A 87 0.20 3.49 6.36
N LEU A 88 1.38 3.47 5.74
CA LEU A 88 1.52 2.95 4.37
C LEU A 88 1.07 1.48 4.30
N VAL A 89 1.56 0.65 5.23
CA VAL A 89 1.25 -0.79 5.28
C VAL A 89 -0.24 -1.05 5.50
N ILE A 90 -0.87 -0.32 6.42
CA ILE A 90 -2.32 -0.46 6.69
C ILE A 90 -3.12 -0.11 5.42
N THR A 91 -2.76 0.97 4.73
CA THR A 91 -3.47 1.42 3.53
C THR A 91 -3.33 0.44 2.35
N LEU A 92 -2.22 -0.30 2.29
CA LEU A 92 -1.99 -1.33 1.27
C LEU A 92 -2.92 -2.55 1.40
N VAL A 93 -3.56 -2.76 2.56
CA VAL A 93 -4.47 -3.90 2.76
C VAL A 93 -5.67 -3.81 1.81
N ASP A 94 -6.16 -2.59 1.59
CA ASP A 94 -7.36 -2.31 0.80
C ASP A 94 -7.04 -1.90 -0.64
N ALA A 95 -5.80 -1.52 -0.94
CA ALA A 95 -5.40 -0.99 -2.24
C ALA A 95 -5.42 -2.04 -3.37
N ALA A 96 -5.95 -1.65 -4.54
CA ALA A 96 -5.82 -2.43 -5.77
C ALA A 96 -4.58 -2.05 -6.58
N THR A 97 -4.04 -0.85 -6.38
CA THR A 97 -2.94 -0.32 -7.20
C THR A 97 -1.87 0.31 -6.32
N VAL A 98 -0.61 0.09 -6.69
CA VAL A 98 0.53 0.82 -6.13
C VAL A 98 1.25 1.59 -7.23
N VAL A 99 1.63 2.83 -6.95
CA VAL A 99 2.45 3.65 -7.86
C VAL A 99 3.67 4.18 -7.11
N PHE A 100 4.87 3.78 -7.53
CA PHE A 100 6.11 4.25 -6.92
C PHE A 100 6.63 5.51 -7.61
N GLY A 101 6.84 6.58 -6.85
CA GLY A 101 7.40 7.84 -7.36
C GLY A 101 8.83 8.07 -6.91
N ALA A 102 9.83 7.98 -7.79
CA ALA A 102 11.24 8.17 -7.40
C ALA A 102 12.02 9.11 -8.33
N PRO A 103 12.82 10.05 -7.81
CA PRO A 103 13.86 10.66 -8.62
C PRO A 103 14.98 9.63 -8.84
N THR A 104 15.72 9.80 -9.94
CA THR A 104 16.98 9.07 -10.15
C THR A 104 18.07 9.68 -9.28
N MET A 105 18.66 8.87 -8.39
CA MET A 105 19.81 9.21 -7.55
C MET A 105 20.92 8.20 -7.80
N LEU A 106 22.08 8.65 -8.27
CA LEU A 106 23.20 7.78 -8.66
C LEU A 106 22.81 6.68 -9.67
N VAL A 107 21.99 7.02 -10.67
CA VAL A 107 21.45 6.11 -11.71
C VAL A 107 20.36 5.15 -11.21
N GLU A 108 20.15 5.06 -9.90
CA GLU A 108 19.17 4.19 -9.24
C GLU A 108 17.98 4.99 -8.66
N PRO A 109 16.90 4.32 -8.20
CA PRO A 109 15.81 4.99 -7.48
C PRO A 109 16.25 5.45 -6.09
N HIS A 110 15.58 6.47 -5.55
CA HIS A 110 15.84 6.90 -4.18
C HIS A 110 15.62 5.74 -3.16
N PRO A 111 16.55 5.50 -2.21
CA PRO A 111 16.51 4.35 -1.29
C PRO A 111 15.20 4.18 -0.51
N SER A 112 14.57 5.27 -0.07
CA SER A 112 13.29 5.19 0.64
C SER A 112 12.16 4.59 -0.21
N VAL A 113 12.18 4.79 -1.54
CA VAL A 113 11.20 4.19 -2.46
C VAL A 113 11.54 2.73 -2.72
N VAL A 114 12.84 2.39 -2.84
CA VAL A 114 13.29 0.99 -2.92
C VAL A 114 12.85 0.21 -1.68
N TYR A 115 13.00 0.79 -0.49
CA TYR A 115 12.54 0.18 0.75
C TYR A 115 11.00 0.02 0.79
N ALA A 116 10.24 1.01 0.31
CA ALA A 116 8.79 0.86 0.16
C ALA A 116 8.43 -0.30 -0.78
N ALA A 117 9.08 -0.41 -1.94
CA ALA A 117 8.87 -1.49 -2.90
C ALA A 117 9.22 -2.86 -2.29
N TYR A 118 10.32 -2.94 -1.54
CA TYR A 118 10.70 -4.13 -0.80
C TYR A 118 9.60 -4.56 0.20
N LEU A 119 9.06 -3.62 0.98
CA LEU A 119 7.97 -3.90 1.93
C LEU A 119 6.70 -4.39 1.21
N VAL A 120 6.31 -3.75 0.12
CA VAL A 120 5.16 -4.18 -0.68
C VAL A 120 5.36 -5.62 -1.16
N ASN A 121 6.53 -5.95 -1.70
CA ASN A 121 6.84 -7.30 -2.17
C ASN A 121 6.86 -8.35 -1.04
N ALA A 122 7.38 -7.98 0.13
CA ALA A 122 7.41 -8.86 1.30
C ALA A 122 6.01 -9.16 1.85
N LEU A 123 5.13 -8.15 1.88
CA LEU A 123 3.78 -8.26 2.43
C LEU A 123 2.79 -8.94 1.49
N ARG A 124 3.05 -8.89 0.17
CA ARG A 124 2.17 -9.46 -0.88
C ARG A 124 0.69 -9.05 -0.71
N PRO A 125 0.39 -7.74 -0.66
CA PRO A 125 -0.99 -7.26 -0.61
C PRO A 125 -1.79 -7.68 -1.85
N LYS A 126 -3.10 -7.48 -1.81
CA LYS A 126 -4.06 -7.87 -2.88
C LYS A 126 -3.98 -6.98 -4.13
N LEU A 127 -2.82 -6.37 -4.41
CA LEU A 127 -2.61 -5.47 -5.53
C LEU A 127 -2.84 -6.19 -6.87
N ARG A 128 -3.49 -5.48 -7.79
CA ARG A 128 -3.73 -5.90 -9.18
C ARG A 128 -2.82 -5.17 -10.16
N HIS A 129 -2.40 -3.96 -9.82
CA HIS A 129 -1.61 -3.09 -10.67
C HIS A 129 -0.44 -2.50 -9.90
N ALA A 130 0.71 -2.40 -10.59
CA ALA A 130 1.88 -1.69 -10.11
C ALA A 130 2.41 -0.81 -11.24
N ALA A 131 2.82 0.41 -10.92
CA ALA A 131 3.49 1.30 -11.86
C ALA A 131 4.61 2.10 -11.17
N VAL A 132 5.52 2.64 -11.97
CA VAL A 132 6.63 3.47 -11.49
C VAL A 132 6.65 4.76 -12.30
N ILE A 133 6.75 5.89 -11.59
CA ILE A 133 6.94 7.22 -12.17
C ILE A 133 8.19 7.85 -11.58
N GLY A 134 8.88 8.69 -12.34
CA GLY A 134 10.11 9.28 -11.83
C GLY A 134 10.69 10.36 -12.72
N SER A 135 11.48 11.22 -12.09
CA SER A 135 12.24 12.28 -12.76
C SER A 135 13.73 11.89 -12.87
N TYR A 136 14.40 12.33 -13.92
CA TYR A 136 15.85 12.16 -14.11
C TYR A 136 16.47 13.43 -14.69
N GLY A 137 17.78 13.61 -14.48
CA GLY A 137 18.52 14.78 -14.97
C GLY A 137 19.13 14.59 -16.37
N TRP A 138 19.92 13.54 -16.56
CA TRP A 138 20.61 13.25 -17.83
C TRP A 138 20.36 11.82 -18.31
N ALA A 139 20.61 10.84 -17.44
CA ALA A 139 20.36 9.43 -17.66
C ALA A 139 19.83 8.83 -16.36
N GLY A 140 18.88 7.90 -16.46
CA GLY A 140 18.33 7.20 -15.31
C GLY A 140 17.64 5.92 -15.70
N LYS A 141 17.93 4.86 -14.95
CA LYS A 141 17.23 3.57 -15.03
C LYS A 141 16.30 3.37 -13.83
N ALA A 142 16.04 4.42 -13.06
CA ALA A 142 15.24 4.31 -11.84
C ALA A 142 13.86 3.66 -12.08
N PRO A 143 13.09 3.98 -13.14
CA PRO A 143 11.84 3.27 -13.40
C PRO A 143 12.01 1.75 -13.65
N GLU A 144 13.15 1.33 -14.22
CA GLU A 144 13.44 -0.06 -14.59
C GLU A 144 13.88 -0.92 -13.40
N GLN A 145 14.29 -0.31 -12.28
CA GLN A 145 14.88 -1.00 -11.12
C GLN A 145 13.93 -1.11 -9.91
N VAL A 146 12.72 -0.56 -9.99
CA VAL A 146 11.73 -0.57 -8.88
C VAL A 146 10.75 -1.74 -8.98
N THR A 147 10.66 -2.39 -10.14
CA THR A 147 9.76 -3.54 -10.39
C THR A 147 10.50 -4.85 -10.23
#